data_AF-A0A2M9B4G6-F1
#
_entry.id   AF-A0A2M9B4G6-F1
#
_cell.length_a   1.000
_cell.length_b   1.000
_cell.length_c   1.000
_cell.angle_alpha   90.00
_cell.angle_beta   90.00
_cell.angle_gamma   90.00
#
_symmetry.space_group_name_H-M   'P 1'
#
loop_
_entity.id
_entity.type
_entity.pdbx_description
1 polymer ?
#
loop_
_entity_poly.entity_id
_entity_poly.type
_entity_poly.pdbx_seq_one_letter_code
_entity_poly.pdbx_strand_id
1 'polypeptide(L)' 'MELVPPWLLPLIFYTIMLWFYRLTEGKTVLGKPRQQVDEAWRSTTGRTLRRAIIIVSVAYTALLLLQLRATL' A
#
# COMPACT_ATOMS: atom_id res chain seq x y z
N MET A 1 4.25 26.56 -9.46
CA MET A 1 3.80 25.19 -9.13
C MET A 1 4.94 24.53 -8.40
N GLU A 2 4.86 24.39 -7.08
CA GLU A 2 5.87 23.66 -6.32
C GLU A 2 5.77 22.18 -6.69
N LEU A 3 6.78 21.68 -7.40
CA LEU A 3 6.90 20.28 -7.78
C LEU A 3 7.12 19.48 -6.50
N VAL A 4 6.23 18.52 -6.23
CA VAL A 4 6.40 17.58 -5.11
C VAL A 4 7.81 16.98 -5.19
N PRO A 5 8.63 17.11 -4.14
CA PRO A 5 10.00 16.61 -4.16
C PRO A 5 10.05 15.12 -4.54
N PRO A 6 11.02 14.68 -5.37
CA PRO A 6 11.08 13.29 -5.83
C PRO A 6 11.15 12.24 -4.71
N TRP A 7 11.74 12.61 -3.56
CA TRP A 7 11.83 11.76 -2.37
C TRP A 7 10.50 11.59 -1.63
N LEU A 8 9.52 12.47 -1.87
CA LEU A 8 8.18 12.38 -1.30
C LEU A 8 7.30 11.36 -2.03
N LEU A 9 7.59 11.05 -3.30
CA LEU A 9 6.84 10.06 -4.10
C LEU A 9 6.81 8.67 -3.46
N PRO A 10 7.96 8.07 -3.04
CA PRO A 10 7.95 6.80 -2.32
C PRO A 10 7.14 6.85 -1.03
N LEU A 11 7.26 7.94 -0.26
CA LEU A 11 6.53 8.11 0.99
C LEU A 11 5.01 8.14 0.77
N ILE A 12 4.55 8.89 -0.24
CA ILE A 12 3.14 8.96 -0.63
C ILE A 12 2.66 7.58 -1.09
N PHE A 13 3.43 6.90 -1.92
CA PHE A 13 3.10 5.57 -2.41
C PHE A 13 2.90 4.56 -1.26
N TYR A 14 3.85 4.44 -0.34
CA TYR A 14 3.72 3.52 0.79
C TYR A 14 2.60 3.91 1.76
N THR A 15 2.35 5.22 1.93
CA THR A 15 1.22 5.70 2.74
C THR A 15 -0.11 5.26 2.14
N ILE A 16 -0.29 5.40 0.82
CA ILE A 16 -1.49 4.94 0.12
C ILE A 16 -1.62 3.42 0.21
N MET A 17 -0.53 2.67 -0.02
CA MET A 17 -0.53 1.20 0.12
C MET A 17 -0.91 0.76 1.54
N LEU A 18 -0.43 1.46 2.57
CA LEU A 18 -0.80 1.19 3.96
C LEU A 18 -2.30 1.44 4.22
N TRP A 19 -2.88 2.49 3.63
CA TRP A 19 -4.31 2.74 3.76
C TRP A 19 -5.14 1.67 3.07
N PHE A 20 -4.74 1.24 1.88
CA PHE A 20 -5.36 0.09 1.21
C PHE A 20 -5.22 -1.17 2.06
N TYR A 21 -4.04 -1.41 2.66
CA TYR A 21 -3.84 -2.56 3.53
C TYR A 21 -4.83 -2.52 4.70
N ARG A 22 -4.98 -1.37 5.37
CA ARG A 22 -5.98 -1.20 6.44
C ARG A 22 -7.40 -1.47 5.95
N LEU A 23 -7.78 -1.00 4.78
CA LEU A 23 -9.09 -1.27 4.17
C LEU A 23 -9.32 -2.77 3.95
N THR A 24 -8.29 -3.50 3.52
CA THR A 24 -8.38 -4.97 3.34
C THR A 24 -8.51 -5.75 4.64
N GLU A 25 -8.10 -5.16 5.76
CA GLU A 25 -8.35 -5.73 7.09
C GLU A 25 -9.75 -5.39 7.62
N GLY A 26 -10.56 -4.67 6.84
CA GLY A 26 -11.83 -4.13 7.30
C GLY A 26 -11.64 -3.00 8.30
N LYS A 27 -10.51 -2.29 8.28
CA LYS A 27 -10.26 -1.12 9.11
C LYS A 27 -10.42 0.17 8.29
N THR A 28 -10.71 1.28 8.96
CA THR A 28 -10.66 2.62 8.36
C THR A 28 -9.22 3.06 8.17
N VAL A 29 -9.00 4.19 7.49
CA VAL A 29 -7.67 4.81 7.34
C VAL A 29 -6.99 5.04 8.70
N LEU A 30 -7.77 5.35 9.74
CA LEU A 30 -7.31 5.54 11.12
C LEU A 30 -7.11 4.23 11.91
N GLY A 31 -7.35 3.07 11.29
CA GLY A 31 -7.16 1.76 11.93
C GLY A 31 -8.36 1.28 12.77
N LYS A 32 -9.47 2.01 12.80
CA LYS A 32 -10.69 1.58 13.51
C LYS A 32 -11.43 0.50 12.72
N PRO A 33 -12.03 -0.52 13.35
CA PRO A 33 -12.80 -1.53 12.63
C PRO A 33 -14.02 -0.91 11.92
N ARG A 34 -14.27 -1.31 10.67
CA ARG A 34 -15.47 -0.96 9.91
C ARG A 34 -16.55 -1.97 10.25
N GLN A 35 -17.70 -1.49 10.72
CA GLN A 35 -18.83 -2.33 11.11
C GLN A 35 -19.49 -3.10 9.95
N GLN A 36 -19.18 -2.74 8.69
CA GLN A 36 -19.79 -3.32 7.48
C GLN A 36 -18.92 -4.39 6.81
N VAL A 37 -17.91 -4.94 7.50
CA VAL A 37 -16.97 -5.89 6.91
C VAL A 37 -17.07 -7.25 7.58
N ASP A 38 -17.82 -8.13 6.92
CA ASP A 38 -18.04 -9.50 7.36
C ASP A 38 -16.75 -10.34 7.35
N GLU A 39 -16.71 -11.35 8.23
CA GLU A 39 -15.59 -12.27 8.35
C GLU A 39 -15.31 -13.01 7.03
N ALA A 40 -16.38 -13.37 6.30
CA ALA A 40 -16.29 -14.01 4.99
C ALA A 40 -15.51 -13.15 3.99
N TRP A 41 -15.78 -11.84 3.93
CA TRP A 41 -15.06 -10.91 3.05
C TRP A 41 -13.58 -10.75 3.44
N ARG A 42 -13.27 -10.72 4.74
CA ARG A 42 -11.87 -10.63 5.22
C ARG A 42 -11.06 -11.87 4.86
N SER A 43 -11.70 -13.03 4.86
CA SER A 43 -11.05 -14.31 4.57
C SER A 43 -10.78 -14.54 3.07
N THR A 44 -11.61 -13.98 2.19
CA THR A 44 -11.51 -14.12 0.73
C THR A 44 -10.90 -12.88 0.09
N THR A 45 -11.69 -11.83 -0.10
CA THR A 45 -11.33 -10.59 -0.80
C THR A 45 -10.21 -9.85 -0.09
N GLY A 46 -10.30 -9.73 1.25
CA GLY A 46 -9.26 -9.09 2.06
C GLY A 46 -7.92 -9.82 2.03
N ARG A 47 -7.91 -11.15 1.87
CA ARG A 47 -6.66 -11.93 1.76
C ARG A 47 -6.00 -11.74 0.40
N THR A 48 -6.79 -11.77 -0.68
CA THR A 48 -6.29 -11.57 -2.05
C THR A 48 -5.73 -10.16 -2.23
N LEU A 49 -6.47 -9.13 -1.78
CA LEU A 49 -6.00 -7.75 -1.85
C LEU A 49 -4.74 -7.52 -1.00
N ARG A 50 -4.63 -8.10 0.20
CA ARG A 50 -3.39 -8.02 0.99
C ARG A 50 -2.18 -8.55 0.24
N ARG A 51 -2.32 -9.72 -0.40
CA ARG A 51 -1.25 -10.30 -1.23
C ARG A 51 -0.89 -9.38 -2.40
N ALA A 52 -1.89 -8.83 -3.09
CA ALA A 52 -1.67 -7.89 -4.18
C ALA A 52 -0.91 -6.64 -3.72
N ILE A 53 -1.30 -6.03 -2.60
CA ILE A 53 -0.63 -4.85 -2.02
C ILE A 53 0.82 -5.16 -1.69
N ILE A 54 1.10 -6.32 -1.09
CA ILE A 54 2.48 -6.74 -0.77
C ILE A 54 3.30 -6.90 -2.06
N ILE A 55 2.75 -7.60 -3.07
CA ILE A 55 3.44 -7.81 -4.36
C ILE A 55 3.76 -6.48 -5.03
N VAL A 56 2.78 -5.59 -5.13
CA VAL A 56 2.94 -4.26 -5.73
C VAL A 56 3.96 -3.42 -4.96
N SER A 57 3.92 -3.46 -3.63
CA SER A 57 4.88 -2.74 -2.78
C SER A 57 6.31 -3.25 -3.01
N VAL A 58 6.52 -4.57 -3.00
CA VAL A 58 7.83 -5.19 -3.22
C VAL A 58 8.36 -4.89 -4.63
N ALA A 59 7.51 -5.02 -5.66
CA ALA A 59 7.89 -4.70 -7.03
C ALA A 59 8.31 -3.23 -7.17
N TYR A 60 7.56 -2.31 -6.54
CA TYR A 60 7.91 -0.90 -6.52
C TYR A 60 9.23 -0.63 -5.78
N THR A 61 9.47 -1.27 -4.62
CA THR A 61 10.76 -1.17 -3.92
C THR A 61 11.90 -1.67 -4.80
N ALA A 62 11.72 -2.80 -5.48
CA ALA A 62 12.75 -3.37 -6.37
C ALA A 62 13.07 -2.43 -7.53
N LEU A 63 12.06 -1.79 -8.13
CA LEU A 63 12.26 -0.79 -9.18
C LEU A 63 12.98 0.46 -8.67
N LEU A 64 12.64 0.94 -7.47
CA LEU A 64 13.36 2.07 -6.86
C LEU A 64 14.83 1.75 -6.58
N LEU A 65 15.12 0.55 -6.07
CA LEU A 65 16.49 0.08 -5.83
C LEU A 65 17.27 -0.09 -7.13
N LEU A 66 16.61 -0.59 -8.18
CA LEU A 66 17.19 -0.71 -9.51
C LEU A 66 17.52 0.68 -10.09
N GLN A 67 16.62 1.65 -9.93
CA GLN A 67 16.87 3.03 -10.33
C GLN A 67 18.04 3.65 -9.56
N LEU A 68 18.09 3.47 -8.23
CA LEU A 68 19.19 3.96 -7.39
C LEU A 68 20.54 3.39 -7.84
N ARG A 69 20.58 2.09 -8.15
CA ARG A 69 21.78 1.43 -8.71
C ARG A 69 22.16 1.97 -10.08
N ALA A 70 21.20 2.30 -10.94
CA ALA A 70 21.49 2.86 -12.27
C ALA A 70 21.98 4.32 -12.21
N THR A 71 21.72 5.03 -11.11
CA THR A 71 22.17 6.40 -10.88
C THR A 71 23.49 6.53 -10.10
N LEU A 72 23.99 5.44 -9.50
CA LEU A 72 25.29 5.35 -8.81
C LEU A 72 26.38 4.87 -9.78
#